data_AF-A0A7C4AXH2-F1
#
_entry.id   AF-A0A7C4AXH2-F1
#
_cell.length_a   1.000
_cell.length_b   1.000
_cell.length_c   1.000
_cell.angle_alpha   90.00
_cell.angle_beta   90.00
_cell.angle_gamma   90.00
#
_symmetry.space_group_name_H-M   'P 1'
#
loop_
_entity.id
_entity.type
_entity.pdbx_description
1 polymer ?
#
loop_
_entity_poly.entity_id
_entity_poly.type
_entity_poly.pdbx_seq_one_letter_code
_entity_poly.pdbx_strand_id
1 'polypeptide(L)'
;MGKGFGDPEPQGGGCGVRQAGAVIIVSGKTGTRRIRLIESVPDLQRWLAVHPERSSPGAWLWPSRRGGRLSVEFFNYVLKSAAAKARINKRIHPHLLRHTRATHLAKVFTEDQLRVYFGWTRNSHIPARYVHLSGRDVDGTLARHYGLSSGDGGTPCPRCGFINHGGGLYCSRCSAVLSEAEAFRVEELEAKKEELVRKVVEKLIEKAPDLLERILVETGAAEEMASLTEGHQSGAGGGI
;
A
#
# COMPACT_ATOMS: atom_id res chain seq x y z
N MET A 1 -34.02 -18.14 -19.44
CA MET A 1 -33.39 -19.26 -18.69
C MET A 1 -32.66 -18.65 -17.51
N GLY A 2 -33.28 -18.77 -16.34
CA GLY A 2 -32.85 -18.12 -15.09
C GLY A 2 -31.54 -18.71 -14.57
N LYS A 3 -30.80 -17.87 -13.84
CA LYS A 3 -29.67 -18.30 -13.01
C LYS A 3 -29.64 -17.42 -11.77
N GLY A 4 -29.93 -18.05 -10.64
CA GLY A 4 -29.85 -17.44 -9.33
C GLY A 4 -28.44 -16.94 -9.02
N PHE A 5 -28.40 -15.90 -8.19
CA PHE A 5 -27.20 -15.49 -7.47
C PHE A 5 -26.83 -16.64 -6.54
N GLY A 6 -25.81 -17.41 -6.93
CA GLY A 6 -25.18 -18.35 -6.02
C GLY A 6 -24.26 -17.56 -5.10
N ASP A 7 -24.75 -17.24 -3.91
CA ASP A 7 -23.90 -16.79 -2.81
C ASP A 7 -23.03 -17.98 -2.37
N PRO A 8 -21.69 -17.85 -2.29
CA PRO A 8 -20.89 -18.82 -1.60
C PRO A 8 -21.13 -18.68 -0.09
N GLU A 9 -21.44 -19.80 0.57
CA GLU A 9 -21.62 -19.89 2.02
C GLU A 9 -20.46 -19.24 2.80
N PRO A 10 -20.75 -18.53 3.91
CA PRO A 10 -19.73 -17.95 4.76
C PRO A 10 -19.27 -18.99 5.79
N GLN A 11 -17.99 -19.38 5.73
CA GLN A 11 -17.34 -19.99 6.88
C GLN A 11 -16.58 -18.91 7.66
N GLY A 12 -16.94 -18.74 8.94
CA GLY A 12 -16.11 -18.07 9.95
C GLY A 12 -16.40 -16.58 10.18
N GLY A 13 -16.70 -16.24 11.44
CA GLY A 13 -17.14 -14.93 11.90
C GLY A 13 -16.08 -13.83 11.91
N GLY A 14 -16.58 -12.59 11.87
CA GLY A 14 -15.80 -11.36 12.00
C GLY A 14 -16.58 -10.17 11.43
N CYS A 15 -16.98 -9.24 12.30
CA CYS A 15 -17.60 -7.97 11.92
C CYS A 15 -16.63 -7.15 11.06
N GLY A 16 -16.89 -7.08 9.76
CA GLY A 16 -16.15 -6.27 8.81
C GLY A 16 -16.98 -6.07 7.55
N VAL A 17 -17.25 -4.81 7.19
CA VAL A 17 -17.94 -4.40 5.97
C VAL A 17 -17.39 -5.20 4.78
N ARG A 18 -18.22 -6.02 4.13
CA ARG A 18 -17.81 -6.84 2.98
C ARG A 18 -17.43 -5.94 1.79
N GLN A 19 -16.17 -5.52 1.69
CA GLN A 19 -15.59 -4.71 0.61
C GLN A 19 -15.45 -5.47 -0.73
N ALA A 20 -16.27 -6.48 -1.02
CA ALA A 20 -15.92 -7.49 -2.02
C ALA A 20 -16.56 -7.29 -3.41
N GLY A 21 -16.99 -6.08 -3.78
CA GLY A 21 -17.56 -5.79 -5.11
C GLY A 21 -18.76 -6.67 -5.50
N ALA A 22 -19.17 -6.64 -6.77
CA ALA A 22 -20.20 -7.53 -7.32
C ALA A 22 -19.56 -8.58 -8.24
N VAL A 23 -20.21 -9.73 -8.41
CA VAL A 23 -19.71 -10.81 -9.27
C VAL A 23 -20.75 -11.10 -10.34
N ILE A 24 -20.32 -11.14 -11.59
CA ILE A 24 -21.16 -11.59 -12.71
C ILE A 24 -20.57 -12.84 -13.33
N ILE A 25 -21.44 -13.75 -13.76
CA ILE A 25 -21.07 -14.96 -14.50
C ILE A 25 -21.50 -14.75 -15.96
N VAL A 26 -20.53 -14.76 -16.87
CA VAL A 26 -20.77 -14.53 -18.30
C VAL A 26 -20.46 -15.81 -19.05
N SER A 27 -21.42 -16.30 -19.82
CA SER A 27 -21.20 -17.39 -20.77
C SER A 27 -20.85 -16.83 -22.14
N GLY A 28 -19.76 -17.31 -22.75
CA GLY A 28 -19.32 -16.89 -24.08
C GLY A 28 -18.73 -18.04 -24.89
N LYS A 29 -18.16 -17.70 -26.06
CA LYS A 29 -17.59 -18.67 -27.02
C LYS A 29 -16.52 -19.58 -26.41
N THR A 30 -15.78 -19.09 -25.43
CA THR A 30 -14.66 -19.78 -24.77
C THR A 30 -15.05 -20.39 -23.42
N GLY A 31 -16.36 -20.46 -23.11
CA GLY A 31 -16.89 -21.00 -21.87
C GLY A 31 -17.43 -19.93 -20.92
N THR A 32 -17.77 -20.37 -19.70
CA THR A 32 -18.26 -19.51 -18.63
C THR A 32 -17.11 -18.89 -17.86
N ARG A 33 -17.18 -17.60 -17.58
CA ARG A 33 -16.19 -16.90 -16.76
C ARG A 33 -16.85 -16.03 -15.71
N ARG A 34 -16.17 -15.94 -14.56
CA ARG A 34 -16.54 -15.10 -13.44
C ARG A 34 -15.80 -13.77 -13.55
N ILE A 35 -16.52 -12.66 -13.56
CA ILE A 35 -15.96 -11.32 -13.61
C ILE A 35 -16.33 -10.57 -12.33
N ARG A 36 -15.33 -10.00 -11.66
CA ARG A 36 -15.54 -9.12 -10.51
C ARG A 36 -15.73 -7.69 -11.00
N LEU A 37 -16.83 -7.07 -10.58
CA LEU A 37 -17.11 -5.65 -10.75
C LEU A 37 -16.76 -4.94 -9.45
N ILE A 38 -16.01 -3.84 -9.57
CA ILE A 38 -15.62 -3.00 -8.43
C ILE A 38 -16.19 -1.60 -8.67
N GLU A 39 -15.71 -0.92 -9.72
CA GLU A 39 -16.11 0.45 -10.06
C GLU A 39 -17.61 0.59 -10.38
N SER A 40 -18.21 -0.41 -11.05
CA SER A 40 -19.61 -0.33 -11.52
C SER A 40 -20.65 -0.71 -10.47
N VAL A 41 -20.24 -1.09 -9.26
CA VAL A 41 -21.16 -1.61 -8.23
C VAL A 41 -22.19 -0.57 -7.79
N PRO A 42 -21.83 0.71 -7.51
CA PRO A 42 -22.82 1.70 -7.10
C PRO A 42 -23.87 1.96 -8.20
N ASP A 43 -23.46 2.02 -9.47
CA ASP A 43 -24.36 2.20 -10.60
C ASP A 43 -25.32 1.03 -10.75
N LEU A 44 -24.80 -0.20 -10.60
CA LEU A 44 -25.58 -1.41 -10.67
C LEU A 44 -26.62 -1.49 -9.54
N GLN A 45 -26.24 -1.16 -8.31
CA GLN A 45 -27.15 -1.13 -7.16
C GLN A 45 -28.28 -0.11 -7.38
N ARG A 46 -27.96 1.09 -7.87
CA ARG A 46 -28.95 2.12 -8.20
C ARG A 46 -29.94 1.63 -9.25
N TRP A 47 -29.45 0.96 -10.29
CA TRP A 47 -30.31 0.38 -11.32
C TRP A 47 -31.20 -0.73 -10.79
N LEU A 48 -30.66 -1.66 -10.00
CA LEU A 48 -31.43 -2.77 -9.41
C LEU A 48 -32.57 -2.28 -8.50
N ALA A 49 -32.37 -1.17 -7.79
CA ALA A 49 -33.39 -0.58 -6.93
C ALA A 49 -34.64 -0.13 -7.70
N VAL A 50 -34.47 0.35 -8.93
CA VAL A 50 -35.54 0.85 -9.80
C VAL A 50 -35.88 -0.11 -10.95
N HIS A 51 -35.35 -1.33 -10.91
CA HIS A 51 -35.54 -2.30 -11.99
C HIS A 51 -37.02 -2.68 -12.13
N PRO A 52 -37.62 -2.61 -13.34
CA PRO A 52 -39.06 -2.85 -13.54
C PRO A 52 -39.53 -4.22 -13.05
N GLU A 53 -38.68 -5.24 -13.15
CA GLU A 53 -38.96 -6.60 -12.73
C GLU A 53 -38.06 -7.03 -11.56
N ARG A 54 -37.77 -6.13 -10.61
CA ARG A 54 -36.83 -6.40 -9.49
C ARG A 54 -37.17 -7.64 -8.65
N SER A 55 -38.45 -8.03 -8.61
CA SER A 55 -38.93 -9.20 -7.85
C SER A 55 -38.82 -10.52 -8.63
N SER A 56 -38.36 -10.48 -9.89
CA SER A 56 -38.24 -11.66 -10.76
C SER A 56 -36.77 -12.05 -10.94
N PRO A 57 -36.30 -13.15 -10.30
CA PRO A 57 -34.90 -13.60 -10.42
C PRO A 57 -34.49 -14.02 -11.84
N GLY A 58 -35.46 -14.28 -12.72
CA GLY A 58 -35.24 -14.67 -14.12
C GLY A 58 -35.27 -13.50 -15.10
N ALA A 59 -35.51 -12.28 -14.63
CA ALA A 59 -35.62 -11.11 -15.49
C ALA A 59 -34.29 -10.78 -16.20
N TRP A 60 -34.40 -10.23 -17.40
CA TRP A 60 -33.23 -9.68 -18.07
C TRP A 60 -32.70 -8.50 -17.29
N LEU A 61 -31.40 -8.51 -16.97
CA LEU A 61 -30.75 -7.40 -16.25
C LEU A 61 -31.10 -6.07 -16.91
N TRP A 62 -30.88 -5.97 -18.23
CA TRP A 62 -31.20 -4.79 -19.06
C TRP A 62 -32.42 -5.13 -19.94
N PRO A 63 -33.65 -4.83 -19.51
CA PRO A 63 -34.85 -5.07 -20.27
C PRO A 63 -35.07 -4.00 -21.36
N SER A 64 -35.79 -4.36 -22.41
CA SER A 64 -36.32 -3.38 -23.37
C SER A 64 -37.58 -2.71 -22.81
N ARG A 65 -37.90 -1.50 -23.28
CA ARG A 65 -39.16 -0.81 -22.91
C ARG A 65 -40.43 -1.58 -23.28
N ARG A 66 -40.34 -2.50 -24.24
CA ARG A 66 -41.45 -3.34 -24.73
C ARG A 66 -41.42 -4.75 -24.10
N GLY A 67 -40.62 -4.96 -23.04
CA GLY A 67 -40.33 -6.28 -22.50
C GLY A 67 -39.21 -6.99 -23.28
N GLY A 68 -38.71 -8.09 -22.71
CA GLY A 68 -37.59 -8.85 -23.28
C GLY A 68 -36.23 -8.15 -23.15
N ARG A 69 -35.22 -8.66 -23.86
CA ARG A 69 -33.83 -8.20 -23.74
C ARG A 69 -33.60 -6.88 -24.51
N LEU A 70 -32.74 -6.01 -23.99
CA LEU A 70 -32.20 -4.87 -24.72
C LEU A 70 -31.61 -5.31 -26.08
N SER A 71 -31.94 -4.59 -27.15
CA SER A 71 -31.38 -4.85 -28.48
C SER A 71 -29.96 -4.29 -28.62
N VAL A 72 -29.17 -4.88 -29.51
CA VAL A 72 -27.78 -4.45 -29.76
C VAL A 72 -27.76 -3.07 -30.42
N GLU A 73 -28.73 -2.79 -31.30
CA GLU A 73 -28.92 -1.52 -31.99
C GLU A 73 -29.20 -0.41 -30.98
N PHE A 74 -30.11 -0.65 -30.04
CA PHE A 74 -30.42 0.33 -29.01
C PHE A 74 -29.25 0.53 -28.04
N PHE A 75 -28.53 -0.53 -27.68
CA PHE A 75 -27.31 -0.40 -26.89
C PHE A 75 -26.25 0.47 -27.61
N ASN A 76 -26.04 0.26 -28.91
CA ASN A 76 -25.14 1.08 -29.71
C ASN A 76 -25.62 2.54 -29.82
N TYR A 77 -26.92 2.77 -29.92
CA TYR A 77 -27.51 4.11 -29.88
C TYR A 77 -27.21 4.81 -28.53
N VAL A 78 -27.44 4.12 -27.40
CA VAL A 78 -27.12 4.65 -26.06
C VAL A 78 -25.64 5.01 -25.95
N LEU A 79 -24.74 4.14 -26.42
CA LEU A 79 -23.30 4.41 -26.44
C LEU A 79 -22.94 5.64 -27.28
N LYS A 80 -23.54 5.79 -28.46
CA LYS A 80 -23.32 6.94 -29.35
C LYS A 80 -23.80 8.23 -28.69
N SER A 81 -24.98 8.21 -28.08
CA SER A 81 -25.52 9.38 -27.37
C SER A 81 -24.68 9.75 -26.15
N ALA A 82 -24.17 8.77 -25.40
CA ALA A 82 -23.25 9.01 -24.29
C ALA A 82 -21.93 9.63 -24.76
N ALA A 83 -21.35 9.13 -25.87
CA ALA A 83 -20.13 9.68 -26.47
C ALA A 83 -20.32 11.13 -26.93
N ALA A 84 -21.46 11.45 -27.55
CA ALA A 84 -21.80 12.81 -27.97
C ALA A 84 -21.92 13.77 -26.77
N LYS A 85 -22.61 13.35 -25.69
CA LYS A 85 -22.71 14.13 -24.44
C LYS A 85 -21.34 14.36 -23.80
N ALA A 86 -20.44 13.38 -23.88
CA ALA A 86 -19.07 13.48 -23.40
C ALA A 86 -18.13 14.23 -24.37
N ARG A 87 -18.63 14.76 -25.49
CA ARG A 87 -17.85 15.47 -26.52
C ARG A 87 -16.71 14.63 -27.10
N ILE A 88 -16.90 13.32 -27.23
CA ILE A 88 -15.92 12.41 -27.81
C ILE A 88 -16.16 12.31 -29.32
N ASN A 89 -15.21 12.84 -30.10
CA ASN A 89 -15.28 12.85 -31.57
C ASN A 89 -14.92 11.50 -32.21
N LYS A 90 -14.31 10.58 -31.45
CA LYS A 90 -13.97 9.23 -31.92
C LYS A 90 -15.21 8.35 -31.99
N ARG A 91 -15.31 7.52 -33.03
CA ARG A 91 -16.36 6.49 -33.12
C ARG A 91 -16.27 5.50 -31.97
N ILE A 92 -17.26 5.50 -31.08
CA ILE A 92 -17.36 4.57 -29.95
C ILE A 92 -18.22 3.37 -30.31
N HIS A 93 -17.74 2.16 -29.98
CA HIS A 93 -18.46 0.91 -30.14
C HIS A 93 -18.01 -0.10 -29.05
N PRO A 94 -18.78 -1.17 -28.78
CA PRO A 94 -18.52 -2.07 -27.66
C PRO A 94 -17.12 -2.72 -27.68
N HIS A 95 -16.65 -3.11 -28.87
CA HIS A 95 -15.33 -3.72 -29.03
C HIS A 95 -14.18 -2.73 -28.74
N LEU A 96 -14.37 -1.44 -29.02
CA LEU A 96 -13.39 -0.40 -28.65
C LEU A 96 -13.29 -0.27 -27.13
N LEU A 97 -14.42 -0.21 -26.42
CA LEU A 97 -14.43 -0.12 -24.95
C LEU A 97 -13.74 -1.34 -24.32
N ARG A 98 -13.94 -2.53 -24.90
CA ARG A 98 -13.24 -3.75 -24.50
C ARG A 98 -11.73 -3.64 -24.69
N HIS A 99 -11.26 -3.11 -25.83
CA HIS A 99 -9.84 -2.85 -26.06
C HIS A 99 -9.27 -1.86 -25.05
N THR A 100 -9.97 -0.75 -24.82
CA THR A 100 -9.55 0.27 -23.84
C THR A 100 -9.43 -0.33 -22.44
N ARG A 101 -10.41 -1.15 -22.00
CA ARG A 101 -10.30 -1.81 -20.69
C ARG A 101 -9.16 -2.83 -20.65
N ALA A 102 -8.87 -3.53 -21.73
CA ALA A 102 -7.73 -4.45 -21.80
C ALA A 102 -6.40 -3.71 -21.66
N THR A 103 -6.24 -2.58 -22.36
CA THR A 103 -5.07 -1.70 -22.20
C THR A 103 -4.93 -1.17 -20.77
N HIS A 104 -6.03 -0.75 -20.14
CA HIS A 104 -5.99 -0.26 -18.76
C HIS A 104 -5.57 -1.37 -17.77
N LEU A 105 -6.14 -2.56 -17.91
CA LEU A 105 -5.84 -3.68 -17.03
C LEU A 105 -4.46 -4.29 -17.27
N ALA A 106 -3.89 -4.17 -18.47
CA ALA A 106 -2.55 -4.67 -18.77
C ALA A 106 -1.44 -4.01 -17.93
N LYS A 107 -1.71 -2.85 -17.32
CA LYS A 107 -0.79 -2.19 -16.38
C LYS A 107 -0.69 -2.89 -15.03
N VAL A 108 -1.69 -3.70 -14.67
CA VAL A 108 -1.82 -4.32 -13.35
C VAL A 108 -2.01 -5.84 -13.42
N PHE A 109 -2.39 -6.37 -14.59
CA PHE A 109 -2.62 -7.79 -14.80
C PHE A 109 -1.50 -8.41 -15.64
N THR A 110 -1.17 -9.65 -15.31
CA THR A 110 -0.36 -10.51 -16.18
C THR A 110 -1.16 -10.92 -17.43
N GLU A 111 -0.47 -11.40 -18.47
CA GLU A 111 -1.16 -11.90 -19.67
C GLU A 111 -2.17 -13.00 -19.35
N ASP A 112 -1.84 -13.93 -18.46
CA ASP A 112 -2.75 -15.02 -18.08
C ASP A 112 -3.98 -14.51 -17.33
N GLN A 113 -3.81 -13.53 -16.45
CA GLN A 113 -4.93 -12.88 -15.78
C GLN A 113 -5.83 -12.16 -16.79
N LEU A 114 -5.25 -11.50 -17.80
CA LEU A 114 -6.02 -10.91 -18.91
C LEU A 114 -6.77 -11.99 -19.71
N ARG A 115 -6.14 -13.14 -20.01
CA ARG A 115 -6.80 -14.26 -20.71
C ARG A 115 -8.04 -14.72 -19.96
N VAL A 116 -7.93 -14.95 -18.65
CA VAL A 116 -9.06 -15.35 -17.81
C VAL A 116 -10.14 -14.27 -17.76
N TYR A 117 -9.77 -13.02 -17.49
CA TYR A 117 -10.72 -11.92 -17.32
C TYR A 117 -11.52 -11.63 -18.61
N PHE A 118 -10.82 -11.54 -19.74
CA PHE A 118 -11.43 -11.26 -21.03
C PHE A 118 -12.05 -12.51 -21.67
N GLY A 119 -11.72 -13.72 -21.22
CA GLY A 119 -12.18 -14.97 -21.81
C GLY A 119 -11.48 -15.27 -23.13
N TRP A 120 -10.18 -15.01 -23.22
CA TRP A 120 -9.36 -15.49 -24.32
C TRP A 120 -8.89 -16.93 -24.04
N THR A 121 -8.65 -17.69 -25.10
CA THR A 121 -8.08 -19.04 -24.97
C THR A 121 -6.67 -18.96 -24.37
N ARG A 122 -6.23 -20.05 -23.72
CA ARG A 122 -4.89 -20.14 -23.11
C ARG A 122 -3.77 -19.82 -24.11
N ASN A 123 -3.94 -20.23 -25.36
CA ASN A 123 -2.96 -20.04 -26.43
C ASN A 123 -3.21 -18.76 -27.26
N SER A 124 -4.04 -17.83 -26.78
CA SER A 124 -4.30 -16.57 -27.49
C SER A 124 -3.09 -15.64 -27.39
N HIS A 125 -2.66 -15.11 -28.53
CA HIS A 125 -1.66 -14.04 -28.63
C HIS A 125 -2.25 -12.64 -28.46
N ILE A 126 -3.57 -12.51 -28.29
CA ILE A 126 -4.24 -11.21 -28.12
C ILE A 126 -3.71 -10.40 -26.92
N PRO A 127 -3.41 -10.98 -25.73
CA PRO A 127 -2.86 -10.24 -24.58
C PRO A 127 -1.57 -9.48 -24.89
N ALA A 128 -0.70 -10.06 -25.73
CA ALA A 128 0.62 -9.50 -26.06
C ALA A 128 0.53 -8.12 -26.75
N ARG A 129 -0.64 -7.74 -27.29
CA ARG A 129 -0.87 -6.41 -27.85
C ARG A 129 -0.96 -5.31 -26.78
N TYR A 130 -1.26 -5.66 -25.54
CA TYR A 130 -1.47 -4.69 -24.45
C TYR A 130 -0.35 -4.73 -23.42
N VAL A 131 0.34 -5.87 -23.31
CA VAL A 131 1.42 -6.08 -22.36
C VAL A 131 2.74 -5.78 -23.08
N HIS A 132 3.33 -4.64 -22.76
CA HIS A 132 4.69 -4.31 -23.13
C HIS A 132 5.49 -4.24 -21.83
N LEU A 133 6.21 -5.30 -21.47
CA LEU A 133 7.14 -5.24 -20.34
C LEU A 133 8.33 -4.36 -20.74
N SER A 134 8.49 -3.21 -20.10
CA SER A 134 9.78 -2.53 -20.07
C SER A 134 10.60 -3.06 -18.89
N GLY A 135 11.94 -3.05 -18.99
CA GLY A 135 12.80 -3.45 -17.86
C GLY A 135 12.50 -2.68 -16.57
N ARG A 136 12.12 -1.39 -16.72
CA ARG A 136 11.70 -0.52 -15.61
C ARG A 136 10.43 -1.01 -14.90
N ASP A 137 9.50 -1.65 -15.62
CA ASP A 137 8.27 -2.20 -15.03
C ASP A 137 8.55 -3.47 -14.22
N VAL A 138 9.57 -4.23 -14.62
CA VAL A 138 10.07 -5.40 -13.85
C VAL A 138 10.68 -4.92 -12.55
N ASP A 139 11.57 -3.93 -12.61
CA ASP A 139 12.23 -3.37 -11.42
C ASP A 139 11.21 -2.78 -10.43
N GLY A 140 10.24 -2.00 -10.92
CA GLY A 140 9.18 -1.44 -10.08
C GLY A 140 8.23 -2.49 -9.49
N THR A 141 7.99 -3.60 -10.21
CA THR A 141 7.19 -4.72 -9.70
C THR A 141 7.96 -5.53 -8.66
N LEU A 142 9.25 -5.78 -8.90
CA LEU A 142 10.13 -6.45 -7.95
C LEU A 142 10.31 -5.62 -6.68
N ALA A 143 10.52 -4.32 -6.83
CA ALA A 143 10.57 -3.38 -5.71
C ALA A 143 9.29 -3.44 -4.88
N ARG A 144 8.10 -3.36 -5.50
CA ARG A 144 6.81 -3.50 -4.79
C ARG A 144 6.64 -4.86 -4.11
N HIS A 145 7.04 -5.95 -4.76
CA HIS A 145 6.96 -7.31 -4.20
C HIS A 145 7.77 -7.44 -2.91
N TYR A 146 8.95 -6.82 -2.87
CA TYR A 146 9.80 -6.74 -1.66
C TYR A 146 9.47 -5.55 -0.75
N GLY A 147 8.37 -4.83 -0.98
CA GLY A 147 7.97 -3.69 -0.15
C GLY A 147 8.84 -2.43 -0.31
N LEU A 148 9.71 -2.38 -1.31
CA LEU A 148 10.60 -1.26 -1.65
C LEU A 148 9.90 -0.20 -2.52
N SER A 149 8.59 -0.05 -2.41
CA SER A 149 7.83 0.87 -3.26
C SER A 149 8.38 2.28 -3.15
N SER A 150 8.68 2.88 -4.30
CA SER A 150 8.98 4.29 -4.52
C SER A 150 7.80 5.15 -4.08
N GLY A 151 7.68 5.37 -2.78
CA GLY A 151 7.18 6.63 -2.26
C GLY A 151 8.30 7.64 -2.45
N ASP A 152 8.11 8.56 -3.38
CA ASP A 152 8.96 9.74 -3.52
C ASP A 152 9.05 10.43 -2.16
N GLY A 153 10.21 10.33 -1.51
CA GLY A 153 10.37 10.80 -0.13
C GLY A 153 11.53 10.10 0.57
N GLY A 154 12.72 10.13 -0.04
CA GLY A 154 13.92 9.84 0.74
C GLY A 154 14.13 10.98 1.73
N THR A 155 14.35 10.67 3.01
CA THR A 155 14.60 11.70 4.02
C THR A 155 16.03 12.23 3.83
N PRO A 156 16.20 13.53 3.52
CA PRO A 156 17.53 14.11 3.44
C PRO A 156 18.16 14.12 4.84
N CYS A 157 19.39 13.65 4.95
CA CYS A 157 20.13 13.69 6.20
C CYS A 157 20.39 15.15 6.62
N PRO A 158 20.03 15.57 7.85
CA PRO A 158 20.26 16.94 8.31
C PRO A 158 21.75 17.28 8.44
N ARG A 159 22.60 16.26 8.68
CA ARG A 159 24.06 16.43 8.79
C ARG A 159 24.81 16.50 7.46
N CYS A 160 24.56 15.57 6.53
CA CYS A 160 25.39 15.43 5.32
C CYS A 160 24.61 15.51 3.99
N GLY A 161 23.31 15.77 4.03
CA GLY A 161 22.45 15.92 2.84
C GLY A 161 22.23 14.65 2.01
N PHE A 162 22.70 13.48 2.47
CA PHE A 162 22.47 12.21 1.77
C PHE A 162 20.98 11.84 1.80
N ILE A 163 20.42 11.45 0.65
CA ILE A 163 19.02 11.05 0.52
C ILE A 163 18.88 9.60 0.99
N ASN A 164 18.30 9.41 2.18
CA ASN A 164 18.08 8.08 2.73
C ASN A 164 16.75 7.54 2.22
N HIS A 165 16.81 6.50 1.38
CA HIS A 165 15.62 5.85 0.85
C HIS A 165 15.12 4.79 1.84
N GLY A 166 13.90 4.98 2.34
CA GLY A 166 13.27 4.13 3.35
C GLY A 166 13.31 4.74 4.77
N GLY A 167 12.39 4.32 5.63
CA GLY A 167 12.20 4.84 7.00
C GLY A 167 13.29 4.42 8.00
N GLY A 168 14.55 4.49 7.60
CA GLY A 168 15.68 4.24 8.49
C GLY A 168 15.75 5.29 9.60
N LEU A 169 16.08 4.86 10.81
CA LEU A 169 16.31 5.73 11.98
C LEU A 169 17.58 6.58 11.84
N TYR A 170 18.56 6.06 11.10
CA TYR A 170 19.90 6.63 10.96
C TYR A 170 20.28 6.79 9.49
N CYS A 171 21.10 7.81 9.21
CA CYS A 171 21.67 8.06 7.90
C CYS A 171 22.65 6.94 7.51
N SER A 172 22.43 6.32 6.36
CA SER A 172 23.28 5.23 5.85
C SER A 172 24.71 5.68 5.51
N ARG A 173 24.97 6.99 5.43
CA ARG A 173 26.29 7.56 5.08
C ARG A 173 27.09 8.03 6.29
N CYS A 174 26.45 8.66 7.27
CA CYS A 174 27.14 9.33 8.37
C CYS A 174 26.56 8.98 9.76
N SER A 175 25.60 8.04 9.81
CA SER A 175 24.95 7.54 11.02
C SER A 175 24.21 8.59 11.86
N ALA A 176 23.97 9.79 11.32
CA ALA A 176 23.16 10.81 11.99
C ALA A 176 21.69 10.39 12.06
N VAL A 177 21.03 10.70 13.18
CA VAL A 177 19.58 10.46 13.37
C VAL A 177 18.78 11.31 12.38
N LEU A 178 17.79 10.69 11.72
CA LEU A 178 17.02 11.32 10.65
C LEU A 178 15.73 12.01 11.11
N SER A 179 15.26 11.71 12.32
CA SER A 179 14.00 12.22 12.88
C SER A 179 14.24 13.05 14.13
N GLU A 180 13.81 14.32 14.12
CA GLU A 180 13.89 15.21 15.30
C GLU A 180 13.12 14.64 16.49
N ALA A 181 11.92 14.10 16.27
CA ALA A 181 11.11 13.51 17.33
C ALA A 181 11.76 12.28 17.98
N GLU A 182 12.62 11.57 17.25
CA GLU A 182 13.37 10.44 17.80
C GLU A 182 14.70 10.88 18.42
N ALA A 183 15.35 11.93 17.90
CA ALA A 183 16.49 12.56 18.54
C ALA A 183 16.13 13.04 19.96
N PHE A 184 15.01 13.75 20.12
CA PHE A 184 14.51 14.18 21.44
C PHE A 184 14.23 13.00 22.39
N ARG A 185 13.69 11.89 21.87
CA ARG A 185 13.42 10.68 22.69
C ARG A 185 14.71 10.01 23.15
N VAL A 186 15.72 9.94 22.29
CA VAL A 186 17.03 9.35 22.66
C VAL A 186 17.69 10.21 23.72
N GLU A 187 17.72 11.54 23.54
CA GLU A 187 18.25 12.47 24.55
C GLU A 187 17.49 12.36 25.88
N GLU A 188 16.15 12.30 25.86
CA GLU A 188 15.34 12.15 27.08
C GLU A 188 15.62 10.81 27.79
N LEU A 189 15.83 9.73 27.03
CA LEU A 189 16.18 8.41 27.58
C LEU A 189 17.60 8.38 28.15
N GLU A 190 18.55 9.04 27.50
CA GLU A 190 19.92 9.18 28.02
C GLU A 190 19.93 9.99 29.31
N ALA A 191 19.23 11.13 29.37
CA ALA A 191 19.09 11.92 30.59
C ALA A 191 18.43 11.11 31.74
N LYS A 192 17.42 10.29 31.43
CA LYS A 192 16.79 9.39 32.42
C LYS A 192 17.74 8.29 32.88
N LYS A 193 18.59 7.76 32.00
CA LYS A 193 19.61 6.76 32.36
C LYS A 193 20.66 7.38 33.29
N GLU A 194 21.18 8.55 32.96
CA GLU A 194 22.14 9.26 33.82
C GLU A 194 21.54 9.56 35.21
N GLU A 195 20.29 10.01 35.25
CA GLU A 195 19.58 10.26 36.52
C GLU A 195 19.41 8.99 37.36
N LEU A 196 19.08 7.85 36.74
CA LEU A 196 18.97 6.56 37.43
C LEU A 196 20.33 6.07 37.94
N VAL A 197 21.37 6.17 37.11
CA VAL A 197 22.74 5.82 37.51
C VAL A 197 23.18 6.70 38.67
N ARG A 198 22.96 8.02 38.63
CA ARG A 198 23.30 8.93 39.73
C ARG A 198 22.64 8.51 41.03
N LYS A 199 21.33 8.22 41.02
CA LYS A 199 20.58 7.75 42.21
C LYS A 199 21.12 6.44 42.77
N VAL A 200 21.50 5.50 41.90
CA VAL A 200 22.07 4.22 42.32
C VAL A 200 23.45 4.44 42.94
N VAL A 201 24.29 5.27 42.32
CA VAL A 201 25.64 5.61 42.83
C VAL A 201 25.54 6.33 44.17
N GLU A 202 24.69 7.34 44.32
CA GLU A 202 24.46 8.04 45.60
C GLU A 202 24.08 7.06 46.72
N LYS A 203 23.15 6.14 46.44
CA LYS A 203 22.74 5.13 47.42
C LYS A 203 23.81 4.09 47.72
N LEU A 204 24.68 3.78 46.76
CA LEU A 204 25.84 2.91 46.97
C LEU A 204 26.91 3.59 47.83
N ILE A 205 27.17 4.89 47.62
CA ILE A 205 28.09 5.68 48.47
C ILE A 205 27.60 5.69 49.92
N GLU A 206 26.30 5.90 50.15
CA GLU A 206 25.73 5.93 51.50
C GLU A 206 25.74 4.57 52.22
N LYS A 207 25.51 3.47 51.49
CA LYS A 207 25.22 2.16 52.10
C LYS A 207 26.36 1.15 52.03
N ALA A 208 27.27 1.27 51.07
CA ALA A 208 28.33 0.29 50.82
C ALA A 208 29.55 0.93 50.12
N PRO A 209 30.24 1.88 50.77
CA PRO A 209 31.39 2.58 50.18
C PRO A 209 32.53 1.63 49.78
N ASP A 210 32.81 0.61 50.59
CA ASP A 210 33.89 -0.37 50.34
C ASP A 210 33.65 -1.21 49.08
N LEU A 211 32.37 -1.46 48.75
CA LEU A 211 31.98 -2.18 47.53
C LEU A 211 32.14 -1.28 46.30
N LEU A 212 31.81 0.00 46.42
CA LEU A 212 31.98 0.97 45.35
C LEU A 212 33.46 1.15 44.98
N GLU A 213 34.35 1.25 45.98
CA GLU A 213 35.78 1.39 45.75
C GLU A 213 36.35 0.20 44.94
N ARG A 214 35.94 -1.04 45.27
CA ARG A 214 36.33 -2.23 44.50
C ARG A 214 35.83 -2.18 43.06
N ILE A 215 34.56 -1.80 42.85
CA ILE A 215 33.97 -1.69 41.51
C ILE A 215 34.70 -0.63 40.69
N LEU A 216 35.06 0.51 41.30
CA LEU A 216 35.78 1.59 40.62
C LEU A 216 37.21 1.20 40.21
N VAL A 217 37.89 0.38 41.02
CA VAL A 217 39.21 -0.18 40.68
C VAL A 217 39.09 -1.26 39.58
N GLU A 218 38.12 -2.17 39.69
CA GLU A 218 37.92 -3.25 38.70
C GLU A 218 37.53 -2.72 37.32
N THR A 219 36.75 -1.64 37.25
CA THR A 219 36.31 -1.03 35.99
C THR A 219 37.32 -0.06 35.40
N GLY A 220 38.40 0.27 36.12
CA GLY A 220 39.36 1.31 35.72
C GLY A 220 38.83 2.75 35.85
N ALA A 221 37.58 2.92 36.28
CA ALA A 221 36.94 4.23 36.41
C ALA A 221 37.60 5.12 37.47
N ALA A 222 38.28 4.54 38.48
CA ALA A 222 39.04 5.29 39.47
C ALA A 222 40.18 6.13 38.85
N GLU A 223 40.90 5.55 37.87
CA GLU A 223 42.00 6.23 37.18
C GLU A 223 41.50 7.30 36.21
N GLU A 224 40.41 7.01 35.48
CA GLU A 224 39.75 7.97 34.60
C GLU A 224 39.21 9.18 35.38
N MET A 225 38.56 8.96 36.54
CA MET A 225 38.08 10.05 37.39
C MET A 225 39.21 10.92 37.96
N ALA A 226 40.33 10.32 38.38
CA ALA A 226 41.50 11.06 38.87
C ALA A 226 42.06 11.99 37.78
N SER A 227 42.22 11.48 36.55
CA SER A 227 42.74 12.25 35.41
C SER A 227 41.87 13.47 35.04
N LEU A 228 40.54 13.37 35.22
CA LEU A 228 39.60 14.47 34.98
C LEU A 228 39.68 15.57 36.05
N THR A 229 40.00 15.21 37.30
CA THR A 229 40.13 16.17 38.41
C THR A 229 41.47 16.94 38.39
N GLU A 230 42.55 16.32 37.92
CA GLU A 230 43.87 16.97 37.76
C GLU A 230 43.84 18.06 36.66
N GLY A 231 43.04 17.86 35.60
CA GLY A 231 42.81 18.87 34.56
C GLY A 231 42.04 20.11 35.04
N HIS A 232 41.34 20.04 36.17
CA HIS A 232 40.57 21.17 36.71
C HIS A 232 41.37 22.02 37.71
N GLN A 233 42.36 21.45 38.39
CA GLN A 233 43.23 22.20 39.33
C GLN A 233 44.31 23.05 38.63
N SER A 234 44.64 22.74 37.37
CA SER A 234 45.58 23.52 36.55
C SER A 234 44.96 24.78 35.91
N GLY A 235 43.65 25.01 36.07
CA GLY A 235 42.93 26.17 35.52
C GLY A 235 42.60 27.29 36.51
N ALA A 236 42.86 27.14 37.81
CA ALA A 236 42.45 28.10 38.85
C ALA A 236 43.60 28.87 39.52
N GLY A 237 44.83 28.80 38.98
CA GLY A 237 46.00 29.49 39.53
C GLY A 237 46.92 30.05 38.43
N GLY A 238 46.60 31.23 37.91
CA GLY A 238 47.46 31.98 36.99
C GLY A 238 46.76 33.26 36.50
N GLY A 239 47.33 34.42 36.85
CA GLY A 239 46.73 35.76 36.73
C GLY A 239 46.30 36.18 35.31
N ILE A 240 45.53 37.27 35.16
CA ILE A 240 45.70 38.61 35.76
C ILE A 240 44.37 39.16 36.29
#